data_AF-A0A4R1QDW3-F1
#
_entry.id   AF-A0A4R1QDW3-F1
#
_cell.length_a   1.000
_cell.length_b   1.000
_cell.length_c   1.000
_cell.angle_alpha   90.00
_cell.angle_beta   90.00
_cell.angle_gamma   90.00
#
_symmetry.space_group_name_H-M   'P 1'
#
loop_
_entity.id
_entity.type
_entity.pdbx_description
1 polymer ?
#
loop_
_entity_poly.entity_id
_entity_poly.type
_entity_poly.pdbx_seq_one_letter_code
_entity_poly.pdbx_strand_id
1 'polypeptide(L)'
;MLVKWKVGAIVTGKVTGIQPYGVFVSLDEHTQGLVHISEITEGFVKNIYDYVQIGEKVNVKVIAVDEKTNRISLSLKEANMIRHKKIETSLGFQTLKEKLQQWIEQAQKEKQ
;
A
#
# COMPACT_ATOMS: atom_id res chain seq x y z
N MET A 1 13.20 8.54 -22.37
CA MET A 1 11.77 8.21 -22.14
C MET A 1 11.47 8.43 -20.67
N LEU A 2 10.47 9.23 -20.35
CA LEU A 2 10.08 9.53 -18.97
C LEU A 2 9.27 8.34 -18.42
N VAL A 3 9.95 7.43 -17.74
CA VAL A 3 9.28 6.45 -16.88
C VAL A 3 8.75 7.22 -15.66
N LYS A 4 7.57 7.81 -15.79
CA LYS A 4 6.92 8.60 -14.72
C LYS A 4 6.61 7.73 -13.49
N TRP A 5 6.51 6.43 -13.68
CA TRP A 5 6.04 5.48 -12.66
C TRP A 5 7.11 4.44 -12.34
N LYS A 6 7.55 4.40 -11.08
CA LYS A 6 8.54 3.42 -10.60
C LYS A 6 7.84 2.28 -9.90
N VAL A 7 8.26 1.04 -10.17
CA VAL A 7 7.81 -0.14 -9.43
C VAL A 7 8.10 0.05 -7.93
N GLY A 8 7.10 -0.24 -7.10
CA GLY A 8 7.12 -0.05 -5.66
C GLY A 8 6.57 1.29 -5.17
N ALA A 9 6.36 2.27 -6.05
CA ALA A 9 5.77 3.54 -5.67
C ALA A 9 4.28 3.39 -5.34
N ILE A 10 3.82 4.13 -4.31
CA ILE A 10 2.39 4.29 -4.03
C ILE A 10 1.91 5.52 -4.79
N VAL A 11 0.82 5.35 -5.52
CA VAL A 11 0.22 6.38 -6.37
C VAL A 11 -1.28 6.43 -6.09
N THR A 12 -1.88 7.59 -6.27
CA THR A 12 -3.33 7.76 -6.16
C THR A 12 -3.94 7.80 -7.55
N GLY A 13 -5.01 7.04 -7.77
CA GLY A 13 -5.72 7.02 -9.04
C GLY A 13 -7.23 6.95 -8.86
N LYS A 14 -7.96 7.22 -9.94
CA LYS A 14 -9.42 7.17 -9.97
C LYS A 14 -9.90 5.89 -10.63
N VAL A 15 -10.82 5.17 -10.00
CA VAL A 15 -11.42 3.97 -10.58
C VAL A 15 -12.28 4.39 -11.79
N THR A 16 -11.95 3.87 -12.97
CA THR A 16 -12.69 4.14 -14.21
C THR A 16 -13.60 3.01 -14.61
N GLY A 17 -13.35 1.79 -14.11
CA GLY A 17 -14.19 0.63 -14.42
C GLY A 17 -13.87 -0.57 -13.54
N ILE A 18 -14.85 -1.45 -13.40
CA ILE A 18 -14.75 -2.68 -12.62
C ILE A 18 -15.16 -3.83 -13.55
N GLN A 19 -14.36 -4.89 -13.56
CA GLN A 19 -14.62 -6.12 -14.30
C GLN A 19 -14.43 -7.33 -13.39
N PRO A 20 -15.00 -8.51 -13.71
CA PRO A 20 -14.94 -9.68 -12.83
C PRO A 20 -13.52 -10.14 -12.49
N TYR A 21 -12.54 -9.81 -13.32
CA TYR A 21 -11.13 -10.19 -13.13
C TYR A 21 -10.28 -9.07 -12.52
N GLY A 22 -10.80 -7.85 -12.38
CA GLY A 22 -10.01 -6.72 -11.89
C GLY A 22 -10.66 -5.35 -12.02
N VAL A 23 -9.92 -4.34 -11.58
CA VAL A 23 -10.37 -2.94 -11.47
C VAL A 23 -9.43 -2.05 -12.28
N PHE A 24 -10.00 -1.21 -13.12
CA PHE A 24 -9.26 -0.22 -13.90
C PHE A 24 -9.16 1.09 -13.14
N VAL A 25 -7.93 1.59 -13.02
CA VAL A 25 -7.61 2.81 -12.29
C VAL A 25 -6.84 3.74 -13.23
N SER A 26 -7.38 4.93 -13.51
CA SER A 26 -6.67 5.99 -14.23
C SER A 26 -5.75 6.73 -13.25
N LEU A 27 -4.46 6.78 -13.59
CA LEU A 27 -3.45 7.53 -12.84
C LEU A 27 -3.20 8.92 -13.44
N ASP A 28 -3.37 9.03 -14.76
CA ASP A 28 -3.15 10.22 -15.56
C ASP A 28 -4.05 10.15 -16.82
N GLU A 29 -4.06 11.19 -17.66
CA GLU A 29 -4.92 11.24 -18.86
C GLU A 29 -4.54 10.16 -19.89
N HIS A 30 -3.26 9.78 -19.93
CA HIS A 30 -2.74 8.78 -20.87
C HIS A 30 -2.33 7.46 -20.21
N THR A 31 -2.41 7.36 -18.88
CA THR A 31 -1.96 6.17 -18.15
C THR A 31 -3.11 5.51 -17.41
N GLN A 32 -3.38 4.26 -17.78
CA GLN A 32 -4.31 3.39 -17.08
C GLN A 32 -3.57 2.22 -16.45
N GLY A 33 -3.94 1.91 -15.22
CA GLY A 33 -3.51 0.72 -14.54
C GLY A 33 -4.65 -0.26 -14.28
N LEU A 34 -4.27 -1.51 -14.09
CA LEU A 34 -5.16 -2.62 -13.77
C LEU A 34 -4.76 -3.20 -12.41
N VAL A 35 -5.72 -3.26 -11.50
CA VAL A 35 -5.62 -4.05 -10.28
C VAL A 35 -6.25 -5.41 -10.54
N HIS A 36 -5.48 -6.48 -10.46
CA HIS A 36 -6.01 -7.83 -10.58
C HIS A 36 -6.86 -8.20 -9.36
N ILE A 37 -7.86 -9.07 -9.51
CA ILE A 37 -8.73 -9.48 -8.39
C ILE A 37 -7.94 -10.03 -7.18
N SER A 38 -6.85 -10.77 -7.42
CA SER A 38 -5.95 -11.29 -6.38
C SER A 38 -5.13 -10.23 -5.65
N GLU A 39 -5.10 -9.00 -6.18
CA GLU A 39 -4.37 -7.85 -5.65
C GLU A 39 -5.29 -6.81 -5.00
N ILE A 40 -6.60 -7.10 -4.91
CA ILE A 40 -7.57 -6.25 -4.20
C ILE A 40 -7.45 -6.45 -2.68
N THR A 41 -7.37 -7.70 -2.22
CA THR A 41 -7.28 -8.07 -0.80
C THR A 41 -6.60 -9.44 -0.63
N GLU A 42 -6.21 -9.80 0.59
CA GLU A 42 -5.64 -11.13 0.94
C GLU A 42 -6.70 -12.24 1.06
N GLY A 43 -7.99 -11.86 1.14
CA GLY A 43 -9.11 -12.79 1.29
C GLY A 43 -9.86 -13.11 0.00
N PHE A 44 -10.89 -13.95 0.12
CA PHE A 44 -11.81 -14.25 -0.99
C PHE A 44 -12.73 -13.05 -1.28
N VAL A 45 -12.66 -12.52 -2.49
CA VAL A 45 -13.52 -11.44 -2.96
C VAL A 45 -14.84 -12.02 -3.47
N LYS A 46 -15.89 -11.94 -2.65
CA LYS A 46 -17.26 -12.30 -3.08
C LYS A 46 -17.83 -11.31 -4.10
N ASN A 47 -17.56 -10.01 -3.88
CA ASN A 47 -18.06 -8.95 -4.74
C ASN A 47 -17.04 -7.80 -4.78
N ILE A 48 -16.54 -7.45 -5.96
CA ILE A 48 -15.52 -6.40 -6.13
C ILE A 48 -16.10 -5.01 -5.80
N TYR A 49 -17.39 -4.80 -6.05
CA TYR A 49 -18.08 -3.52 -5.81
C TYR A 49 -18.13 -3.12 -4.33
N ASP A 50 -17.89 -4.06 -3.41
CA ASP A 50 -17.82 -3.79 -1.98
C ASP A 50 -16.48 -3.16 -1.57
N TYR A 51 -15.43 -3.36 -2.38
CA TYR A 51 -14.07 -2.90 -2.09
C TYR A 51 -13.74 -1.57 -2.77
N VAL A 52 -14.35 -1.31 -3.94
CA VAL A 52 -14.08 -0.12 -4.74
C VAL A 52 -15.33 0.30 -5.51
N GLN A 53 -15.48 1.61 -5.69
CA GLN A 53 -16.55 2.18 -6.51
C GLN A 53 -16.01 2.90 -7.74
N ILE A 54 -16.77 2.86 -8.85
CA ILE A 54 -16.44 3.62 -10.05
C ILE A 54 -16.48 5.12 -9.70
N GLY A 55 -15.40 5.83 -10.04
CA GLY A 55 -15.22 7.24 -9.73
C GLY A 55 -14.51 7.54 -8.41
N GLU A 56 -14.28 6.52 -7.57
CA GLU A 56 -13.56 6.66 -6.31
C GLU A 56 -12.06 6.90 -6.53
N LYS A 57 -11.44 7.68 -5.64
CA LYS A 57 -9.98 7.84 -5.59
C LYS A 57 -9.37 6.83 -4.63
N VAL A 58 -8.51 5.96 -5.15
CA VAL A 58 -7.88 4.89 -4.40
C VAL A 58 -6.35 5.01 -4.43
N ASN A 59 -5.69 4.57 -3.35
CA ASN A 59 -4.24 4.48 -3.30
C ASN A 59 -3.81 3.07 -3.68
N VAL A 60 -2.88 2.97 -4.62
CA VAL A 60 -2.44 1.72 -5.22
C VAL A 60 -0.92 1.72 -5.34
N LYS A 61 -0.32 0.53 -5.23
CA LYS A 61 1.12 0.35 -5.41
C LYS A 61 1.40 -0.14 -6.82
N VAL A 62 2.41 0.42 -7.48
CA VAL A 62 2.89 -0.04 -8.77
C VAL A 62 3.66 -1.35 -8.60
N ILE A 63 3.16 -2.44 -9.17
CA ILE A 63 3.84 -3.75 -9.12
C ILE A 63 4.61 -4.06 -10.41
N ALA A 64 4.13 -3.59 -11.56
CA ALA A 64 4.83 -3.71 -12.83
C ALA A 64 4.42 -2.57 -13.77
N VAL A 65 5.32 -2.19 -14.68
CA VAL A 65 5.10 -1.15 -15.69
C VAL A 65 5.41 -1.74 -17.06
N ASP A 66 4.45 -1.68 -17.97
CA ASP A 66 4.63 -2.09 -19.37
C ASP A 66 4.76 -0.84 -20.24
N GLU A 67 6.00 -0.49 -20.60
CA GLU A 67 6.30 0.71 -21.39
C GLU A 67 5.82 0.60 -22.85
N LYS A 68 5.60 -0.61 -23.36
CA LYS A 68 5.13 -0.82 -24.74
C LYS A 68 3.66 -0.49 -24.89
N THR A 69 2.87 -0.82 -23.88
CA THR A 69 1.40 -0.66 -23.91
C THR A 69 0.89 0.47 -23.02
N ASN A 70 1.77 1.17 -22.30
CA ASN A 70 1.43 2.18 -21.28
C ASN A 70 0.48 1.65 -20.20
N ARG A 71 0.52 0.34 -19.94
CA ARG A 71 -0.29 -0.32 -18.91
C ARG A 71 0.53 -0.53 -17.66
N ILE A 72 -0.11 -0.36 -16.51
CA ILE A 72 0.53 -0.51 -15.21
C ILE A 72 -0.22 -1.55 -14.40
N SER A 73 0.47 -2.56 -13.92
CA SER A 73 -0.11 -3.49 -12.96
C SER A 73 -0.03 -2.85 -11.58
N LEU A 74 -1.16 -2.85 -10.87
CA LEU A 74 -1.36 -2.16 -9.62
C LEU A 74 -1.85 -3.12 -8.52
N SER A 75 -1.57 -2.78 -7.27
CA SER A 75 -2.03 -3.54 -6.09
C SER A 75 -2.64 -2.61 -5.04
N LEU A 76 -3.89 -2.90 -4.66
CA LEU A 76 -4.59 -2.23 -3.54
C LEU A 76 -4.12 -2.82 -2.20
N LYS A 77 -3.97 -4.14 -2.15
CA LYS A 77 -3.50 -4.91 -0.99
C LYS A 77 -2.16 -4.38 -0.47
N GLU A 78 -1.14 -4.30 -1.34
CA GLU A 78 0.19 -3.87 -0.89
C GLU A 78 0.23 -2.40 -0.47
N ALA A 79 -0.59 -1.54 -1.11
CA ALA A 79 -0.70 -0.15 -0.71
C ALA A 79 -1.26 0.00 0.71
N ASN A 80 -2.24 -0.83 1.08
CA ASN A 80 -2.82 -0.83 2.42
C ASN A 80 -1.85 -1.38 3.48
N MET A 81 -1.09 -2.43 3.14
CA MET A 81 -0.11 -3.05 4.05
C MET A 81 0.99 -2.07 4.48
N ILE A 82 1.48 -1.22 3.57
CA ILE A 82 2.51 -0.22 3.88
C ILE A 82 2.00 0.81 4.91
N ARG A 83 0.71 1.12 4.88
CA ARG A 83 0.09 2.08 5.80
C ARG A 83 0.13 1.58 7.26
N HIS A 84 -0.03 0.27 7.47
CA HIS A 84 0.04 -0.35 8.79
C HIS A 84 1.48 -0.47 9.32
N LYS A 85 2.46 -0.78 8.47
CA LYS A 85 3.86 -0.97 8.89
C LYS A 85 4.49 0.31 9.48
N LYS A 86 4.04 1.48 9.01
CA LYS A 86 4.55 2.78 9.48
C LYS A 86 4.02 3.16 10.87
N ILE A 87 2.85 2.64 11.27
CA ILE A 87 2.22 2.97 12.56
C ILE A 87 2.80 2.10 13.69
N GLU A 88 3.01 0.79 13.44
CA GLU A 88 3.58 -0.12 14.46
C GLU A 88 5.02 0.21 14.87
N THR A 89 5.83 0.73 13.94
CA THR A 89 7.24 1.04 14.22
C THR A 89 7.40 2.23 15.17
N SER A 90 6.46 3.18 15.20
CA SER A 90 6.58 4.34 16.08
C SER A 90 6.10 4.06 17.51
N LEU A 91 5.06 3.24 17.69
CA LEU A 91 4.53 2.91 19.02
C LEU A 91 5.34 1.82 19.74
N GLY A 92 5.85 0.82 19.02
CA GLY A 92 6.64 -0.27 19.61
C GLY A 92 8.03 0.15 20.11
N PHE A 93 8.64 1.16 19.49
CA PHE A 93 9.99 1.61 19.86
C PHE A 93 10.02 2.52 21.10
N GLN A 94 8.93 3.24 21.39
CA GLN A 94 8.85 4.11 22.58
C GLN A 94 8.84 3.28 23.86
N THR A 95 8.00 2.25 23.94
CA THR A 95 7.90 1.37 25.11
C THR A 95 9.20 0.60 25.39
N LEU A 96 9.94 0.20 24.35
CA LEU A 96 11.25 -0.44 24.49
C LEU A 96 12.32 0.55 24.97
N LYS A 97 12.32 1.80 24.48
CA LYS A 97 13.21 2.86 24.98
C LYS A 97 12.93 3.19 26.43
N GLU A 98 11.66 3.27 26.83
CA GLU A 98 11.24 3.53 28.21
C GLU A 98 11.68 2.41 29.15
N LYS A 99 11.46 1.14 28.79
CA LYS A 99 11.91 -0.02 29.57
C LYS A 99 13.44 -0.10 29.68
N LEU A 100 14.16 0.24 28.62
CA LEU A 100 15.63 0.20 28.62
C LEU A 100 16.22 1.25 29.58
N GLN A 101 15.65 2.47 29.61
CA GLN A 101 16.06 3.50 30.57
C GLN A 101 15.82 3.06 32.02
N GLN A 102 14.66 2.44 32.30
CA GLN A 102 14.34 1.92 33.63
C GLN A 102 15.34 0.85 34.11
N TRP A 103 15.78 -0.05 33.23
CA TRP A 103 16.77 -1.09 33.58
C TRP A 103 18.17 -0.52 33.83
N ILE A 104 18.59 0.50 33.09
CA ILE A 104 19.89 1.16 33.30
C ILE A 104 19.91 1.84 34.68
N GLU A 105 18.81 2.50 35.05
CA GLU A 105 18.70 3.20 36.34
C GLU A 105 18.64 2.24 37.53
N GLN A 106 17.94 1.10 37.38
CA GLN A 106 17.91 0.03 38.40
C GLN A 106 19.28 -0.61 38.60
N ALA A 107 20.00 -0.91 37.51
CA ALA A 107 21.33 -1.54 37.59
C ALA A 107 22.39 -0.62 38.23
N GLN A 108 22.20 0.71 38.19
CA GLN A 108 23.07 1.64 38.90
C GLN A 108 22.72 1.78 40.38
N LYS A 109 21.45 1.60 40.77
CA LYS A 109 21.00 1.60 42.18
C LYS A 109 21.42 0.36 42.97
N GLU A 110 21.54 -0.80 42.33
CA GLU A 110 21.96 -2.04 43.01
C GLU A 110 23.48 -2.14 43.24
N LYS A 111 24.27 -1.22 42.68
CA LYS A 111 25.75 -1.18 42.83
C LYS A 111 26.25 -0.25 43.95
N GLN A 112 25.36 0.28 44.79
CA GLN A 112 25.69 1.11 45.94
C GLN A 112 25.20 0.43 47.23
#